data_AF-A0A844FX77-F1
#
_entry.id   AF-A0A844FX77-F1
#
_cell.length_a   1.000
_cell.length_b   1.000
_cell.length_c   1.000
_cell.angle_alpha   90.00
_cell.angle_beta   90.00
_cell.angle_gamma   90.00
#
_symmetry.space_group_name_H-M   'P 1'
#
loop_
_entity.id
_entity.type
_entity.pdbx_description
1 polymer ?
#
loop_
_entity_poly.entity_id
_entity_poly.type
_entity_poly.pdbx_seq_one_letter_code
_entity_poly.pdbx_strand_id
1 'polypeptide(L)'
;MEIVQYCINHDRNYKETAAKYGCSYSQVYSWVGKYDSQGTDGLNDNRGHRKAEEDLTDKEKLERENKRLKEELRRKEIEVKFLKKLNEFGRRQ
;
A
#
# COMPACT_ATOMS: atom_id res chain seq x y z
N MET A 1 -14.14 -14.72 6.98
CA MET A 1 -13.40 -15.91 6.51
C MET A 1 -14.26 -16.85 5.69
N GLU A 2 -15.52 -17.06 6.07
CA GLU A 2 -16.40 -18.08 5.47
C GLU A 2 -16.58 -17.96 3.95
N ILE A 3 -16.72 -16.74 3.41
CA ILE A 3 -16.90 -16.49 1.97
C ILE A 3 -15.70 -17.01 1.15
N VAL A 4 -14.48 -16.73 1.60
CA VAL A 4 -13.25 -17.12 0.91
C VAL A 4 -13.03 -18.62 0.99
N GLN A 5 -13.22 -19.21 2.17
CA GLN A 5 -13.09 -20.66 2.34
C GLN A 5 -14.12 -21.42 1.52
N TYR A 6 -15.37 -20.93 1.50
CA TYR A 6 -16.42 -21.48 0.66
C TYR A 6 -16.04 -21.42 -0.82
N CYS A 7 -15.55 -20.26 -1.29
CA CYS A 7 -15.11 -20.08 -2.67
C CYS A 7 -14.01 -21.08 -3.06
N ILE A 8 -12.98 -21.24 -2.22
CA ILE A 8 -11.86 -22.16 -2.49
C ILE A 8 -12.34 -23.62 -2.50
N ASN A 9 -13.24 -23.99 -1.58
CA ASN A 9 -13.78 -25.35 -1.50
C ASN A 9 -14.75 -25.70 -2.65
N HIS A 10 -15.29 -24.71 -3.36
CA HIS A 10 -16.19 -24.88 -4.50
C HIS A 10 -15.50 -24.47 -5.81
N ASP A 11 -14.27 -24.97 -6.02
CA ASP A 11 -13.48 -24.79 -7.26
C ASP A 11 -13.29 -23.32 -7.69
N ARG A 12 -13.20 -22.42 -6.72
CA ARG A 12 -13.09 -20.97 -6.93
C ARG A 12 -14.26 -20.39 -7.75
N ASN A 13 -15.47 -20.92 -7.55
CA ASN A 13 -16.67 -20.38 -8.17
C ASN A 13 -17.11 -19.05 -7.53
N TYR A 14 -16.49 -17.95 -8.00
CA TYR A 14 -16.75 -16.60 -7.50
C TYR A 14 -18.19 -16.14 -7.73
N LYS A 15 -18.84 -16.58 -8.82
CA LYS A 15 -20.20 -16.15 -9.18
C LYS A 15 -21.24 -16.77 -8.23
N GLU A 16 -21.13 -18.06 -7.97
CA GLU A 16 -21.99 -18.76 -7.03
C GLU A 16 -21.76 -18.26 -5.61
N THR A 17 -20.50 -18.09 -5.21
CA THR A 17 -20.15 -17.57 -3.89
C THR A 17 -20.73 -16.16 -3.68
N ALA A 18 -20.60 -15.29 -4.68
CA ALA A 18 -21.17 -13.94 -4.64
C ALA A 18 -22.69 -13.97 -4.43
N ALA A 19 -23.40 -14.80 -5.19
CA ALA A 19 -24.85 -14.96 -5.07
C ALA A 19 -25.26 -15.53 -3.70
N LYS A 20 -24.54 -16.54 -3.21
CA LYS A 20 -24.82 -17.20 -1.92
C LYS A 20 -24.71 -16.26 -0.73
N TYR A 21 -23.69 -15.40 -0.73
CA TYR A 21 -23.41 -14.48 0.37
C TYR A 21 -23.92 -13.05 0.13
N GLY A 22 -24.66 -12.82 -0.96
CA GLY A 22 -25.24 -11.50 -1.28
C GLY A 22 -24.18 -10.40 -1.49
N CYS A 23 -23.00 -10.75 -1.99
CA CYS A 23 -21.91 -9.81 -2.25
C CYS A 23 -21.59 -9.76 -3.75
N SER A 24 -20.77 -8.79 -4.17
CA SER A 24 -20.38 -8.69 -5.58
C SER A 24 -19.30 -9.72 -5.94
N TYR A 25 -19.31 -10.15 -7.21
CA TYR A 25 -18.23 -10.98 -7.78
C TYR A 25 -16.84 -10.37 -7.51
N SER A 26 -16.71 -9.06 -7.69
CA SER A 26 -15.45 -8.34 -7.50
C SER A 26 -14.97 -8.35 -6.05
N GLN A 27 -15.87 -8.34 -5.07
CA GLN A 27 -15.52 -8.47 -3.66
C GLN A 27 -14.96 -9.86 -3.37
N VAL A 28 -15.64 -10.93 -3.82
CA VAL A 28 -15.16 -12.31 -3.62
C VAL A 28 -13.80 -12.51 -4.28
N TYR A 29 -13.64 -12.07 -5.52
CA TYR A 29 -12.36 -12.15 -6.24
C TYR A 29 -11.23 -11.41 -5.49
N SER A 30 -11.49 -10.19 -5.01
CA SER A 30 -10.50 -9.41 -4.26
C SER A 30 -10.14 -10.09 -2.93
N TRP A 31 -11.11 -10.64 -2.21
CA TRP A 31 -10.87 -11.34 -0.95
C TRP A 31 -10.06 -12.63 -1.17
N VAL A 32 -10.40 -13.44 -2.17
CA VAL A 32 -9.64 -14.66 -2.49
C VAL A 32 -8.20 -14.31 -2.88
N GLY A 33 -7.97 -13.29 -3.71
CA GLY A 33 -6.61 -12.87 -4.05
C GLY A 33 -5.81 -12.30 -2.87
N LYS A 34 -6.46 -11.57 -1.95
CA LYS A 34 -5.84 -11.14 -0.69
C LYS A 34 -5.47 -12.33 0.20
N TYR A 35 -6.32 -13.34 0.23
CA TYR A 35 -6.07 -14.57 0.98
C TYR A 35 -4.94 -15.40 0.38
N ASP A 36 -4.88 -15.55 -0.95
CA ASP A 36 -3.79 -16.29 -1.60
C ASP A 36 -2.42 -15.61 -1.40
N SER A 37 -2.39 -14.27 -1.22
CA SER A 37 -1.13 -13.51 -1.08
C SER A 37 -0.64 -13.37 0.36
N GLN A 38 -1.55 -13.16 1.32
CA GLN A 38 -1.21 -12.83 2.71
C GLN A 38 -1.96 -13.71 3.72
N GLY A 39 -2.62 -14.78 3.26
CA GLY A 39 -3.44 -15.64 4.10
C GLY A 39 -4.57 -14.87 4.76
N THR A 40 -4.84 -15.23 6.01
CA THR A 40 -5.87 -14.60 6.83
C THR A 40 -5.66 -13.11 7.03
N ASP A 41 -4.41 -12.67 7.14
CA ASP A 41 -4.04 -11.29 7.44
C ASP A 41 -4.35 -10.35 6.27
N GLY A 42 -4.34 -10.88 5.04
CA GLY A 42 -4.74 -10.14 3.84
C GLY A 42 -6.20 -9.72 3.84
N LEU A 43 -7.06 -10.41 4.60
CA LEU A 43 -8.49 -10.11 4.72
C LEU A 43 -8.80 -9.07 5.79
N ASN A 44 -7.81 -8.68 6.60
CA ASN A 44 -8.00 -7.65 7.61
C ASN A 44 -8.24 -6.28 6.95
N ASP A 45 -9.20 -5.51 7.45
CA ASP A 45 -9.50 -4.18 6.91
C ASP A 45 -8.48 -3.16 7.43
N ASN A 46 -7.45 -2.90 6.61
CA ASN A 46 -6.39 -1.92 6.92
C ASN A 46 -6.70 -0.52 6.36
N ARG A 47 -7.94 -0.22 5.97
CA ARG A 47 -8.31 1.13 5.52
C ARG A 47 -8.23 2.11 6.68
N GLY A 48 -7.49 3.21 6.49
CA GLY A 48 -7.29 4.24 7.52
C GLY A 48 -6.36 3.84 8.68
N HIS A 49 -6.09 2.56 8.86
CA HIS A 49 -5.17 2.05 9.87
C HIS A 49 -3.79 1.80 9.26
N ARG A 50 -2.88 2.75 9.48
CA ARG A 50 -1.46 2.55 9.14
C ARG A 50 -0.92 1.48 10.09
N LYS A 51 -0.41 0.36 9.57
CA LYS A 51 0.31 -0.66 10.37
C LYS A 51 1.31 0.03 11.30
N ALA A 52 1.29 -0.35 12.59
CA ALA A 52 2.27 0.09 13.57
C ALA A 52 3.68 -0.28 13.09
N GLU A 53 4.70 0.46 13.53
CA GLU A 53 6.07 0.19 13.08
C GLU A 53 6.55 -1.21 13.45
N GLU A 54 6.03 -1.76 14.54
CA GLU A 54 6.33 -3.10 15.05
C GLU A 54 5.80 -4.20 14.13
N ASP A 55 4.66 -3.97 13.47
CA ASP A 55 3.99 -4.92 12.57
C ASP A 55 4.50 -4.86 11.13
N LEU A 56 5.44 -3.96 10.84
CA LEU A 56 6.03 -3.87 9.51
C LEU A 56 7.08 -4.93 9.32
N THR A 57 7.02 -5.58 8.16
CA THR A 57 8.14 -6.34 7.64
C THR A 57 9.35 -5.43 7.42
N ASP A 58 10.57 -5.98 7.47
CA ASP A 58 11.79 -5.22 7.23
C ASP A 58 11.78 -4.50 5.88
N LYS A 59 11.18 -5.14 4.87
CA LYS A 59 10.98 -4.53 3.54
C LYS A 59 10.07 -3.30 3.62
N GLU A 60 8.92 -3.39 4.30
CA GLU A 60 8.01 -2.25 4.47
C GLU A 60 8.66 -1.11 5.26
N LYS A 61 9.48 -1.42 6.28
CA LYS A 61 10.28 -0.41 7.01
C LYS A 61 11.25 0.31 6.08
N LEU A 62 11.99 -0.45 5.27
CA LEU A 62 12.93 0.09 4.28
C LEU A 62 12.24 0.97 3.24
N GLU A 63 11.07 0.56 2.73
CA GLU A 63 10.31 1.36 1.76
C GLU A 63 9.82 2.69 2.36
N ARG A 64 9.34 2.68 3.61
CA ARG A 64 8.97 3.90 4.34
C ARG A 64 10.17 4.84 4.51
N GLU A 65 11.30 4.31 4.94
CA GLU A 65 12.51 5.07 5.13
C GLU A 65 13.04 5.63 3.80
N ASN A 66 13.03 4.83 2.74
CA ASN A 66 13.43 5.27 1.40
C ASN A 66 12.56 6.43 0.91
N LYS A 67 11.25 6.38 1.16
CA LYS A 67 10.33 7.47 0.83
C LYS A 67 10.67 8.74 1.62
N ARG A 68 10.90 8.62 2.93
CA ARG A 68 11.29 9.74 3.79
C ARG A 68 12.58 10.41 3.29
N LEU A 69 13.59 9.61 2.99
CA LEU A 69 14.88 10.09 2.48
C LEU A 69 14.75 10.78 1.12
N LYS A 70 13.91 10.28 0.21
CA LYS A 70 13.65 10.92 -1.09
C LYS A 70 12.98 12.29 -0.93
N GLU A 71 12.05 12.43 0.00
CA GLU A 71 11.40 13.71 0.30
C GLU A 71 12.41 14.71 0.88
N GLU A 72 13.26 14.27 1.81
CA GLU A 72 14.32 15.10 2.38
C GLU A 72 15.34 15.54 1.31
N LEU A 73 15.76 14.62 0.45
CA LEU A 73 16.66 14.91 -0.66
C LEU A 73 16.07 15.97 -1.59
N ARG A 74 14.81 15.80 -2.00
CA ARG A 74 14.10 16.77 -2.85
C ARG A 74 14.05 18.16 -2.21
N ARG A 75 13.81 18.24 -0.90
CA ARG A 75 13.81 19.52 -0.18
C ARG A 75 15.18 20.19 -0.22
N LYS A 76 16.25 19.43 0.04
CA LYS A 76 17.63 19.93 -0.01
C LYS A 76 18.03 20.38 -1.42
N GLU A 77 17.61 19.66 -2.45
CA GLU A 77 17.87 20.03 -3.85
C GLU A 77 17.22 21.38 -4.21
N ILE A 78 15.99 21.62 -3.74
CA ILE A 78 15.30 22.91 -3.92
C ILE A 78 16.05 24.02 -3.20
N GLU A 79 16.47 23.80 -1.96
CA GLU A 79 17.24 24.77 -1.17
C GLU A 79 18.56 25.13 -1.87
N VAL A 80 19.32 24.14 -2.32
CA VAL A 80 20.58 24.35 -3.06
C VAL A 80 20.32 25.12 -4.35
N LYS A 81 19.25 24.80 -5.09
CA LYS A 81 18.90 25.50 -6.32
C LYS A 81 18.53 26.96 -6.05
N PHE A 82 17.80 27.23 -4.96
CA PHE A 82 17.43 28.56 -4.54
C PHE A 82 18.66 29.41 -4.17
N LEU A 83 19.56 28.87 -3.34
CA LEU A 83 20.79 29.54 -2.92
C LEU A 83 21.73 29.85 -4.11
N LYS A 84 21.86 28.92 -5.06
CA LYS A 84 22.63 29.16 -6.30
C LYS A 84 22.08 30.37 -7.07
N LYS A 85 20.75 30.44 -7.20
CA LYS A 85 20.09 31.54 -7.90
C LYS A 85 20.29 32.89 -7.21
N LEU A 86 20.24 32.94 -5.88
CA LEU A 86 20.53 34.16 -5.12
C LEU A 86 21.98 34.63 -5.30
N ASN A 87 22.93 33.69 -5.28
CA ASN A 87 24.34 34.01 -5.47
C ASN A 87 24.64 34.58 -6.88
N GLU A 88 23.95 34.08 -7.91
CA GLU A 88 24.04 34.64 -9.26
C GLU A 88 23.53 36.08 -9.33
N PHE A 89 22.47 36.44 -8.61
CA PHE A 89 21.99 37.82 -8.53
C PHE A 89 22.97 38.74 -7.78
N GLY A 90 23.54 38.26 -6.67
CA GLY A 90 24.51 39.03 -5.88
C GLY A 90 25.82 39.32 -6.62
N ARG A 91 26.23 38.47 -7.58
CA ARG A 91 27.44 38.68 -8.41
C ARG A 91 27.24 39.61 -9.62
N ARG A 92 26.00 39.98 -9.93
CA ARG A 92 25.67 40.88 -11.05
C ARG A 92 25.53 42.35 -10.61
N GLN A 93 25.73 42.65 -9.33
CA GLN A 93 25.83 44.01 -8.78
C GLN A 93 27.29 44.38 -8.51
#